data_AF-A0A3Q4BWG1-F1
#
_entry.id   AF-A0A3Q4BWG1-F1
#
_cell.length_a   1.000
_cell.length_b   1.000
_cell.length_c   1.000
_cell.angle_alpha   90.00
_cell.angle_beta   90.00
_cell.angle_gamma   90.00
#
_symmetry.space_group_name_H-M   'P 1'
#
loop_
_entity.id
_entity.type
_entity.pdbx_description
1 polymer ?
#
loop_
_entity_poly.entity_id
_entity_poly.type
_entity_poly.pdbx_seq_one_letter_code
_entity_poly.pdbx_strand_id
1 'polypeptide(L)'
;MDPEELELQNDYRYRNYAAVIEKALRNFESSSEWADLISSLGKLNKALQSNLRYSLLPKRLIIGKRLAQCLHPALPSGVHLKALETYEVIFKIIGTKWLAKDLFIYSGLFPLLAHAAMAVKPVLLKLYERYYLPLQRALVPCLQAFITGLLPGLEEGLEVYDTDALLLKLSLLVGQQVFYGALWGSMLVSPLVRLPASVFIVTHFDRMVSLRQQTHMIGYDHGLMVKSVCLSLQDSNVLVQRNMLEVLLYFFPFAELLDPVDPTITISVNDLVTMVSAASLALLRRDMSLNRRFYAWLLTDIKGEMVAPHSTLSTTLEEHTTFYFNTYSRDCLVQALINILNQKDVEADPENVIGYLRPFRLIVTLLDKPEIPVVMSSVLLEVVRAFRRYCREMVGEDTIAGAGLSGNQLASKIKENKNASEIIKTVNMLVSSMNSEYLWEYMTRRFCTSLKPELHVDIQSQFLPEMLSTMLQTLHSHMDTVSLEDFTQSLRACFKVLSKIQMP
;
A
#
# COMPACT_ATOMS: atom_id res chain seq x y z
N MET A 1 -26.30 -17.76 26.41
CA MET A 1 -25.46 -18.81 27.03
C MET A 1 -25.69 -20.10 26.29
N ASP A 2 -24.65 -20.92 26.12
CA ASP A 2 -24.77 -22.25 25.51
C ASP A 2 -25.70 -23.15 26.35
N PRO A 3 -26.55 -24.00 25.74
CA PRO A 3 -27.38 -24.96 26.47
C PRO A 3 -26.56 -25.91 27.35
N GLU A 4 -25.42 -26.39 26.86
CA GLU A 4 -24.46 -27.22 27.62
C GLU A 4 -23.92 -26.51 28.88
N GLU A 5 -23.73 -25.18 28.81
CA GLU A 5 -23.24 -24.40 29.95
C GLU A 5 -24.32 -24.27 31.03
N LEU A 6 -25.60 -24.21 30.65
CA LEU A 6 -26.73 -24.19 31.58
C LEU A 6 -26.91 -25.52 32.31
N GLU A 7 -26.77 -26.64 31.59
CA GLU A 7 -26.87 -27.97 32.18
C GLU A 7 -25.75 -28.23 33.19
N LEU A 8 -24.53 -27.81 32.88
CA LEU A 8 -23.38 -27.93 33.77
C LEU A 8 -23.53 -27.08 35.04
N GLN A 9 -24.20 -25.93 34.98
CA GLN A 9 -24.46 -25.12 36.18
C GLN A 9 -25.35 -25.82 37.20
N ASN A 10 -26.19 -26.76 36.77
CA ASN A 10 -27.03 -27.55 37.68
C ASN A 10 -26.23 -28.67 38.37
N ASP A 11 -25.11 -29.12 37.79
CA ASP A 11 -24.24 -30.12 38.39
C ASP A 11 -23.48 -29.55 39.61
N TYR A 12 -23.71 -30.16 40.78
CA TYR A 12 -23.05 -29.80 42.03
C TYR A 12 -21.52 -29.91 41.94
N ARG A 13 -20.99 -30.93 41.25
CA ARG A 13 -19.54 -31.14 41.11
C ARG A 13 -18.90 -30.06 40.24
N TYR A 14 -19.61 -29.61 39.20
CA TYR A 14 -19.18 -28.51 38.36
C TYR A 14 -19.19 -27.18 39.13
N ARG A 15 -20.24 -26.92 39.93
CA ARG A 15 -20.28 -25.74 40.82
C ARG A 15 -19.14 -25.70 41.82
N ASN A 16 -18.81 -26.84 42.43
CA ASN A 16 -17.67 -26.93 43.34
C ASN A 16 -16.34 -26.69 42.60
N TYR A 17 -16.17 -27.25 41.41
CA TYR A 17 -15.01 -26.99 40.55
C TYR A 17 -14.89 -25.50 40.20
N ALA A 18 -16.00 -24.86 39.83
CA ALA A 18 -16.05 -23.43 39.55
C ALA A 18 -15.64 -22.58 40.77
N ALA A 19 -16.05 -22.95 41.98
CA ALA A 19 -15.67 -22.26 43.21
C ALA A 19 -14.15 -22.39 43.50
N VAL A 20 -13.55 -23.55 43.24
CA VAL A 20 -12.10 -23.76 43.38
C VAL A 20 -11.33 -22.88 42.38
N ILE A 21 -11.79 -22.83 41.12
CA ILE A 21 -11.21 -21.96 40.10
C ILE A 21 -11.35 -20.49 40.48
N GLU A 22 -12.52 -20.05 40.96
CA GLU A 22 -12.74 -18.67 41.38
C GLU A 22 -11.82 -18.27 42.54
N LYS A 23 -11.64 -19.16 43.54
CA LYS A 23 -10.69 -18.95 44.63
C LYS A 23 -9.24 -18.84 44.11
N ALA A 24 -8.86 -19.62 43.11
CA ALA A 24 -7.54 -19.51 42.49
C ALA A 24 -7.38 -18.17 41.76
N LEU A 25 -8.40 -17.72 41.03
CA LEU A 25 -8.40 -16.46 40.28
C LEU A 25 -8.31 -15.21 41.17
N ARG A 26 -8.86 -15.23 42.39
CA ARG A 26 -8.72 -14.11 43.34
C ARG A 26 -7.27 -13.80 43.72
N ASN A 27 -6.34 -14.75 43.63
CA ASN A 27 -4.92 -14.49 43.91
C ASN A 27 -4.29 -13.49 42.91
N PHE A 28 -4.83 -13.38 41.70
CA PHE A 28 -4.35 -12.41 40.70
C PHE A 28 -4.73 -10.97 41.05
N GLU A 29 -5.75 -10.75 41.88
CA GLU A 29 -6.17 -9.42 42.31
C GLU A 29 -5.25 -8.84 43.40
N SER A 30 -4.62 -9.71 44.19
CA SER A 30 -3.67 -9.34 45.23
C SER A 30 -2.21 -9.41 44.79
N SER A 31 -1.94 -9.65 43.49
CA SER A 31 -0.57 -9.77 42.97
C SER A 31 0.03 -8.38 42.74
N SER A 32 1.11 -8.06 43.44
CA SER A 32 1.84 -6.79 43.30
C SER A 32 3.15 -6.95 42.54
N GLU A 33 3.78 -8.12 42.63
CA GLU A 33 5.05 -8.42 41.97
C GLU A 33 4.90 -9.51 40.90
N TRP A 34 5.87 -9.58 39.99
CA TRP A 34 5.89 -10.60 38.94
C TRP A 34 5.98 -12.02 39.52
N ALA A 35 6.63 -12.20 40.68
CA ALA A 35 6.72 -13.49 41.37
C ALA A 35 5.34 -13.97 41.88
N ASP A 36 4.46 -13.06 42.29
CA ASP A 36 3.09 -13.36 42.70
C ASP A 36 2.28 -13.92 41.54
N LEU A 37 2.53 -13.44 40.31
CA LEU A 37 1.89 -13.97 39.11
C LEU A 37 2.29 -15.42 38.84
N ILE A 38 3.57 -15.78 39.03
CA ILE A 38 4.04 -17.17 38.88
C ILE A 38 3.35 -18.07 39.92
N SER A 39 3.27 -17.62 41.17
CA SER A 39 2.57 -18.33 42.24
C SER A 39 1.08 -18.50 41.95
N SER A 40 0.42 -17.43 41.48
CA SER A 40 -1.00 -17.43 41.11
C SER A 40 -1.29 -18.34 39.93
N LEU A 41 -0.45 -18.34 38.88
CA LEU A 41 -0.51 -19.29 37.77
C LEU A 41 -0.32 -20.73 38.24
N GLY A 42 0.61 -20.97 39.18
CA GLY A 42 0.82 -22.29 39.79
C GLY A 42 -0.41 -22.80 40.55
N LYS A 43 -1.06 -21.94 41.33
CA LYS A 43 -2.33 -22.27 42.02
C LYS A 43 -3.45 -22.54 41.02
N LEU A 44 -3.53 -21.75 39.94
CA LEU A 44 -4.51 -21.95 38.87
C LEU A 44 -4.29 -23.28 38.13
N ASN A 45 -3.04 -23.66 37.84
CA ASN A 45 -2.73 -24.96 37.21
C ASN A 45 -3.22 -26.13 38.08
N LYS A 46 -2.95 -26.08 39.39
CA LYS A 46 -3.44 -27.10 40.34
C LYS A 46 -4.97 -27.15 40.39
N ALA A 47 -5.61 -25.98 40.39
CA ALA A 47 -7.07 -25.89 40.36
C ALA A 47 -7.63 -26.51 39.07
N LEU A 48 -7.10 -26.16 37.89
CA LEU A 48 -7.53 -26.72 36.60
C LEU A 48 -7.37 -28.25 36.54
N GLN A 49 -6.26 -28.78 37.08
CA GLN A 49 -6.00 -30.21 37.08
C GLN A 49 -6.77 -30.99 38.15
N SER A 50 -7.42 -30.31 39.11
CA SER A 50 -8.21 -30.97 40.15
C SER A 50 -9.43 -31.71 39.61
N ASN A 51 -9.92 -31.34 38.41
CA ASN A 51 -11.05 -32.01 37.79
C ASN A 51 -10.96 -32.02 36.25
N LEU A 52 -10.41 -33.10 35.71
CA LEU A 52 -10.23 -33.30 34.26
C LEU A 52 -11.48 -33.86 33.55
N ARG A 53 -12.59 -34.06 34.27
CA ARG A 53 -13.82 -34.65 33.69
C ARG A 53 -14.58 -33.68 32.78
N TYR A 54 -14.45 -32.38 33.02
CA TYR A 54 -15.17 -31.35 32.29
C TYR A 54 -14.27 -30.70 31.25
N SER A 55 -14.66 -30.78 29.98
CA SER A 55 -13.99 -30.09 28.89
C SER A 55 -14.38 -28.60 28.80
N LEU A 56 -15.53 -28.21 29.35
CA LEU A 56 -15.93 -26.81 29.47
C LEU A 56 -15.33 -26.22 30.75
N LEU A 57 -14.48 -25.20 30.62
CA LEU A 57 -13.83 -24.58 31.78
C LEU A 57 -14.72 -23.51 32.45
N PRO A 58 -14.90 -23.58 33.78
CA PRO A 58 -15.53 -22.49 34.53
C PRO A 58 -14.75 -21.19 34.37
N LYS A 59 -15.46 -20.06 34.24
CA LYS A 59 -14.86 -18.72 34.17
C LYS A 59 -13.79 -18.57 33.07
N ARG A 60 -13.86 -19.35 31.98
CA ARG A 60 -12.93 -19.34 30.82
C ARG A 60 -12.53 -17.95 30.32
N LEU A 61 -13.47 -17.00 30.28
CA LEU A 61 -13.20 -15.61 29.86
C LEU A 61 -12.25 -14.87 30.82
N ILE A 62 -12.42 -15.05 32.13
CA ILE A 62 -11.55 -14.43 33.13
C ILE A 62 -10.17 -15.07 33.09
N ILE A 63 -10.12 -16.40 32.96
CA ILE A 63 -8.86 -17.14 32.79
C ILE A 63 -8.10 -16.60 31.57
N GLY A 64 -8.74 -16.52 30.40
CA GLY A 64 -8.12 -15.98 29.19
C GLY A 64 -7.58 -14.56 29.37
N LYS A 65 -8.36 -13.67 29.99
CA LYS A 65 -7.91 -12.30 30.31
C LYS A 65 -6.68 -12.28 31.22
N ARG A 66 -6.66 -13.06 32.30
CA ARG A 66 -5.51 -13.13 33.22
C ARG A 66 -4.28 -13.71 32.54
N LEU A 67 -4.43 -14.73 31.70
CA LEU A 67 -3.33 -15.29 30.94
C LEU A 67 -2.75 -14.29 29.93
N ALA A 68 -3.60 -13.55 29.21
CA ALA A 68 -3.14 -12.50 28.31
C ALA A 68 -2.36 -11.40 29.06
N GLN A 69 -2.80 -11.01 30.26
CA GLN A 69 -2.06 -10.06 31.12
C GLN A 69 -0.68 -10.60 31.51
N CYS A 70 -0.57 -11.90 31.82
CA CYS A 70 0.71 -12.54 32.11
C CYS A 70 1.67 -12.60 30.92
N LEU A 71 1.22 -12.31 29.69
CA LEU A 71 2.04 -12.24 28.48
C LEU A 71 2.46 -10.80 28.09
N HIS A 72 2.23 -9.82 28.98
CA HIS A 72 2.59 -8.44 28.73
C HIS A 72 4.13 -8.28 28.53
N PRO A 73 4.59 -7.44 27.57
CA PRO A 73 6.02 -7.26 27.27
C PRO A 73 6.88 -6.83 28.46
N ALA A 74 6.31 -6.08 29.40
CA ALA A 74 7.02 -5.60 30.59
C ALA A 74 7.27 -6.69 31.66
N LEU A 75 6.72 -7.89 31.50
CA LEU A 75 6.90 -8.99 32.44
C LEU A 75 8.10 -9.88 32.06
N PRO A 76 8.79 -10.49 33.04
CA PRO A 76 9.95 -11.32 32.77
C PRO A 76 9.57 -12.65 32.13
N SER A 77 10.54 -13.26 31.42
CA SER A 77 10.37 -14.53 30.70
C SER A 77 9.86 -15.68 31.57
N GLY A 78 10.18 -15.71 32.86
CA GLY A 78 9.66 -16.70 33.81
C GLY A 78 8.13 -16.68 33.95
N VAL A 79 7.52 -15.48 33.91
CA VAL A 79 6.05 -15.34 33.93
C VAL A 79 5.47 -15.82 32.61
N HIS A 80 6.10 -15.46 31.47
CA HIS A 80 5.66 -15.91 30.15
C HIS A 80 5.69 -17.44 30.04
N LEU A 81 6.79 -18.09 30.43
CA LEU A 81 6.91 -19.55 30.42
C LEU A 81 5.84 -20.22 31.28
N LYS A 82 5.59 -19.67 32.47
CA LYS A 82 4.55 -20.22 33.36
C LYS A 82 3.15 -20.06 32.77
N ALA A 83 2.88 -18.93 32.12
CA ALA A 83 1.61 -18.72 31.43
C ALA A 83 1.44 -19.69 30.24
N LEU A 84 2.50 -19.93 29.46
CA LEU A 84 2.48 -20.92 28.37
C LEU A 84 2.22 -22.35 28.87
N GLU A 85 2.79 -22.73 30.02
CA GLU A 85 2.46 -24.00 30.69
C GLU A 85 0.97 -24.07 31.05
N THR A 86 0.40 -22.97 31.58
CA THR A 86 -1.04 -22.91 31.87
C THR A 86 -1.90 -23.02 30.62
N TYR A 87 -1.53 -22.36 29.52
CA TYR A 87 -2.20 -22.53 28.22
C TYR A 87 -2.15 -23.99 27.75
N GLU A 88 -1.00 -24.65 27.88
CA GLU A 88 -0.86 -26.06 27.51
C GLU A 88 -1.79 -26.96 28.34
N VAL A 89 -1.88 -26.73 29.65
CA VAL A 89 -2.81 -27.46 30.53
C VAL A 89 -4.25 -27.26 30.08
N ILE A 90 -4.64 -26.03 29.77
CA ILE A 90 -5.98 -25.71 29.29
C ILE A 90 -6.27 -26.44 27.97
N PHE A 91 -5.38 -26.37 26.99
CA PHE A 91 -5.58 -26.99 25.68
C PHE A 91 -5.68 -28.52 25.76
N LYS A 92 -4.95 -29.16 26.69
CA LYS A 92 -5.10 -30.59 26.98
C LYS A 92 -6.47 -30.95 27.56
N ILE A 93 -7.06 -30.09 28.40
CA ILE A 93 -8.36 -30.31 29.03
C ILE A 93 -9.50 -30.10 28.03
N ILE A 94 -9.48 -28.99 27.30
CA ILE A 94 -10.60 -28.59 26.43
C ILE A 94 -10.60 -29.36 25.09
N GLY A 95 -9.41 -29.77 24.63
CA GLY A 95 -9.23 -30.45 23.34
C GLY A 95 -9.50 -29.55 22.14
N THR A 96 -9.35 -30.09 20.93
CA THR A 96 -9.44 -29.34 19.67
C THR A 96 -10.83 -28.75 19.42
N LYS A 97 -11.91 -29.49 19.76
CA LYS A 97 -13.30 -29.07 19.55
C LYS A 97 -13.64 -27.78 20.30
N TRP A 98 -13.33 -27.72 21.60
CA TRP A 98 -13.60 -26.54 22.41
C TRP A 98 -12.59 -25.43 22.15
N LEU A 99 -11.33 -25.77 21.88
CA LEU A 99 -10.34 -24.76 21.49
C LEU A 99 -10.79 -24.01 20.23
N ALA A 100 -11.30 -24.69 19.20
CA ALA A 100 -11.88 -24.05 18.01
C ALA A 100 -13.03 -23.10 18.34
N LYS A 101 -13.94 -23.51 19.23
CA LYS A 101 -15.10 -22.69 19.64
C LYS A 101 -14.70 -21.45 20.43
N ASP A 102 -13.69 -21.59 21.29
CA ASP A 102 -13.22 -20.56 22.21
C ASP A 102 -11.92 -19.87 21.72
N LEU A 103 -11.61 -19.95 20.42
CA LEU A 103 -10.38 -19.39 19.82
C LEU A 103 -10.14 -17.93 20.22
N PHE A 104 -11.20 -17.12 20.22
CA PHE A 104 -11.13 -15.70 20.58
C PHE A 104 -10.62 -15.48 22.01
N ILE A 105 -10.92 -16.38 22.95
CA ILE A 105 -10.50 -16.29 24.36
C ILE A 105 -8.99 -16.42 24.48
N TYR A 106 -8.40 -17.29 23.66
CA TYR A 106 -6.98 -17.64 23.73
C TYR A 106 -6.12 -16.91 22.69
N SER A 107 -6.71 -16.00 21.91
CA SER A 107 -6.00 -15.16 20.93
C SER A 107 -5.00 -14.19 21.56
N GLY A 108 -5.07 -13.94 22.88
CA GLY A 108 -4.10 -13.14 23.62
C GLY A 108 -2.66 -13.70 23.60
N LEU A 109 -2.48 -14.93 23.14
CA LEU A 109 -1.17 -15.53 22.85
C LEU A 109 -0.44 -14.88 21.67
N PHE A 110 -1.15 -14.42 20.64
CA PHE A 110 -0.57 -14.08 19.34
C PHE A 110 0.49 -12.97 19.39
N PRO A 111 0.33 -11.89 20.17
CA PRO A 111 1.34 -10.83 20.20
C PRO A 111 2.69 -11.28 20.81
N LEU A 112 2.73 -12.36 21.60
CA LEU A 112 3.87 -12.70 22.45
C LEU A 112 5.18 -12.86 21.69
N LEU A 113 5.16 -13.41 20.48
CA LEU A 113 6.37 -13.75 19.73
C LEU A 113 7.26 -12.54 19.44
N ALA A 114 6.65 -11.35 19.24
CA ALA A 114 7.35 -10.11 18.92
C ALA A 114 8.29 -9.64 20.03
N HIS A 115 7.88 -9.81 21.29
CA HIS A 115 8.58 -9.27 22.47
C HIS A 115 9.10 -10.33 23.43
N ALA A 116 8.86 -11.61 23.14
CA ALA A 116 9.35 -12.72 23.94
C ALA A 116 10.88 -12.85 23.91
N ALA A 117 11.46 -13.18 25.06
CA ALA A 117 12.87 -13.56 25.16
C ALA A 117 13.16 -14.83 24.33
N MET A 118 14.41 -15.00 23.87
CA MET A 118 14.78 -16.12 22.99
C MET A 118 14.43 -17.50 23.55
N ALA A 119 14.54 -17.70 24.87
CA ALA A 119 14.17 -18.96 25.51
C ALA A 119 12.66 -19.28 25.47
N VAL A 120 11.79 -18.26 25.29
CA VAL A 120 10.33 -18.41 25.29
C VAL A 120 9.82 -18.73 23.88
N LYS A 121 10.46 -18.21 22.83
CA LYS A 121 9.99 -18.35 21.44
C LYS A 121 9.82 -19.82 21.00
N PRO A 122 10.76 -20.76 21.24
CA PRO A 122 10.57 -22.16 20.86
C PRO A 122 9.40 -22.83 21.59
N VAL A 123 9.18 -22.50 22.87
CA VAL A 123 8.06 -23.04 23.67
C VAL A 123 6.73 -22.57 23.09
N LEU A 124 6.65 -21.29 22.69
CA LEU A 124 5.48 -20.71 22.04
C LEU A 124 5.17 -21.36 20.70
N LEU A 125 6.17 -21.48 19.81
CA LEU A 125 5.98 -22.08 18.49
C LEU A 125 5.57 -23.55 18.57
N LYS A 126 6.15 -24.32 19.50
CA LYS A 126 5.75 -25.71 19.76
C LYS A 126 4.29 -25.82 20.21
N LEU A 127 3.82 -24.86 21.00
CA LEU A 127 2.43 -24.79 21.43
C LEU A 127 1.49 -24.47 20.26
N TYR A 128 1.87 -23.58 19.35
CA TYR A 128 1.13 -23.36 18.10
C TYR A 128 1.10 -24.59 17.20
N GLU A 129 2.23 -25.25 16.99
CA GLU A 129 2.32 -26.47 16.17
C GLU A 129 1.45 -27.59 16.75
N ARG A 130 1.46 -27.77 18.07
CA ARG A 130 0.76 -28.86 18.74
C ARG A 130 -0.75 -28.64 18.87
N TYR A 131 -1.22 -27.42 19.07
CA TYR A 131 -2.61 -27.15 19.42
C TYR A 131 -3.37 -26.28 18.41
N TYR A 132 -2.70 -25.34 17.73
CA TYR A 132 -3.36 -24.48 16.75
C TYR A 132 -3.40 -25.11 15.36
N LEU A 133 -2.28 -25.64 14.84
CA LEU A 133 -2.26 -26.25 13.50
C LEU A 133 -3.31 -27.37 13.32
N PRO A 134 -3.55 -28.27 14.31
CA PRO A 134 -4.59 -29.30 14.18
C PRO A 134 -6.02 -28.76 14.04
N LEU A 135 -6.26 -27.47 14.31
CA LEU A 135 -7.57 -26.84 14.10
C LEU A 135 -7.86 -26.58 12.61
N GLN A 136 -6.83 -26.52 11.76
CA GLN A 136 -6.96 -26.36 10.31
C GLN A 136 -7.88 -25.18 9.95
N ARG A 137 -8.91 -25.41 9.11
CA ARG A 137 -9.89 -24.39 8.69
C ARG A 137 -10.68 -23.76 9.85
N ALA A 138 -10.72 -24.38 11.03
CA ALA A 138 -11.35 -23.74 12.19
C ALA A 138 -10.57 -22.52 12.70
N LEU A 139 -9.30 -22.32 12.27
CA LEU A 139 -8.51 -21.13 12.57
C LEU A 139 -8.94 -19.88 11.80
N VAL A 140 -9.68 -20.03 10.69
CA VAL A 140 -10.02 -18.92 9.77
C VAL A 140 -10.54 -17.66 10.48
N PRO A 141 -11.43 -17.74 11.51
CA PRO A 141 -11.94 -16.56 12.21
C PRO A 141 -10.86 -15.69 12.89
N CYS A 142 -9.71 -16.27 13.25
CA CYS A 142 -8.61 -15.54 13.88
C CYS A 142 -7.31 -15.63 13.07
N LEU A 143 -7.36 -16.12 11.83
CA LEU A 143 -6.18 -16.43 11.02
C LEU A 143 -5.31 -15.20 10.78
N GLN A 144 -5.91 -14.07 10.42
CA GLN A 144 -5.17 -12.82 10.21
C GLN A 144 -4.42 -12.37 11.48
N ALA A 145 -5.08 -12.42 12.64
CA ALA A 145 -4.43 -12.08 13.91
C ALA A 145 -3.31 -13.08 14.26
N PHE A 146 -3.51 -14.36 13.95
CA PHE A 146 -2.51 -15.40 14.17
C PHE A 146 -1.29 -15.20 13.26
N ILE A 147 -1.48 -14.95 11.96
CA ILE A 147 -0.41 -14.63 11.01
C ILE A 147 0.34 -13.37 11.47
N THR A 148 -0.36 -12.29 11.81
CA THR A 148 0.26 -11.05 12.34
C THR A 148 1.16 -11.33 13.55
N GLY A 149 0.75 -12.24 14.43
CA GLY A 149 1.54 -12.64 15.60
C GLY A 149 2.77 -13.50 15.27
N LEU A 150 2.72 -14.27 14.18
CA LEU A 150 3.82 -15.14 13.74
C LEU A 150 4.89 -14.40 12.94
N LEU A 151 4.50 -13.40 12.13
CA LEU A 151 5.42 -12.67 11.23
C LEU A 151 6.68 -12.10 11.89
N PRO A 152 6.65 -11.56 13.14
CA PRO A 152 7.86 -11.11 13.81
C PRO A 152 8.93 -12.20 14.00
N GLY A 153 8.56 -13.49 13.91
CA GLY A 153 9.51 -14.60 13.95
C GLY A 153 10.34 -14.78 12.67
N LEU A 154 10.05 -14.01 11.60
CA LEU A 154 10.81 -14.01 10.34
C LEU A 154 11.83 -12.88 10.22
N GLU A 155 11.92 -11.97 11.21
CA GLU A 155 12.89 -10.87 11.16
C GLU A 155 14.33 -11.38 11.29
N GLU A 156 15.24 -10.82 10.48
CA GLU A 156 16.66 -11.22 10.40
C GLU A 156 17.36 -11.13 11.77
N GLY A 157 18.14 -12.16 12.11
CA GLY A 157 18.88 -12.23 13.38
C GLY A 157 18.19 -13.02 14.50
N LEU A 158 16.98 -13.53 14.25
CA LEU A 158 16.31 -14.48 15.13
C LEU A 158 16.61 -15.91 14.63
N GLU A 159 17.37 -16.70 15.39
CA GLU A 159 17.61 -18.14 15.13
C GLU A 159 16.35 -18.98 15.37
N VAL A 160 15.19 -18.53 14.89
CA VAL A 160 13.90 -19.19 15.03
C VAL A 160 13.52 -19.79 13.67
N TYR A 161 14.32 -20.77 13.25
CA TYR A 161 14.21 -21.47 11.97
C TYR A 161 12.83 -22.13 11.74
N ASP A 162 12.03 -22.29 12.79
CA ASP A 162 10.74 -22.99 12.71
C ASP A 162 9.56 -22.10 12.27
N THR A 163 9.68 -20.75 12.31
CA THR A 163 8.55 -19.87 11.99
C THR A 163 8.12 -19.97 10.53
N ASP A 164 9.09 -19.98 9.61
CA ASP A 164 8.85 -20.07 8.18
C ASP A 164 8.16 -21.40 7.82
N ALA A 165 8.70 -22.51 8.33
CA ALA A 165 8.13 -23.84 8.17
C ALA A 165 6.71 -23.93 8.76
N LEU A 166 6.45 -23.27 9.91
CA LEU A 166 5.12 -23.23 10.52
C LEU A 166 4.13 -22.46 9.64
N LEU A 167 4.52 -21.32 9.07
CA LEU A 167 3.68 -20.55 8.13
C LEU A 167 3.37 -21.33 6.85
N LEU A 168 4.35 -22.03 6.30
CA LEU A 168 4.14 -22.92 5.15
C LEU A 168 3.15 -24.04 5.48
N LYS A 169 3.34 -24.76 6.60
CA LYS A 169 2.37 -25.79 7.06
C LYS A 169 0.98 -25.18 7.26
N LEU A 170 0.89 -24.02 7.90
CA LEU A 170 -0.37 -23.31 8.11
C LEU A 170 -1.07 -23.01 6.78
N SER A 171 -0.34 -22.53 5.78
CA SER A 171 -0.87 -22.20 4.45
C SER A 171 -1.54 -23.41 3.79
N LEU A 172 -0.95 -24.61 3.92
CA LEU A 172 -1.50 -25.85 3.38
C LEU A 172 -2.76 -26.29 4.13
N LEU A 173 -2.79 -26.15 5.47
CA LEU A 173 -3.89 -26.62 6.32
C LEU A 173 -5.15 -25.75 6.23
N VAL A 174 -5.00 -24.43 6.14
CA VAL A 174 -6.16 -23.51 6.01
C VAL A 174 -6.59 -23.32 4.55
N GLY A 175 -5.70 -23.65 3.61
CA GLY A 175 -5.84 -23.36 2.19
C GLY A 175 -5.04 -22.13 1.81
N GLN A 176 -4.15 -22.26 0.81
CA GLN A 176 -3.17 -21.24 0.47
C GLN A 176 -3.83 -19.89 0.10
N GLN A 177 -4.94 -19.92 -0.64
CA GLN A 177 -5.66 -18.70 -1.01
C GLN A 177 -6.26 -17.96 0.19
N VAL A 178 -6.73 -18.69 1.22
CA VAL A 178 -7.22 -18.09 2.47
C VAL A 178 -6.05 -17.48 3.25
N PHE A 179 -4.93 -18.20 3.30
CA PHE A 179 -3.71 -17.77 3.98
C PHE A 179 -3.15 -16.47 3.40
N TYR A 180 -2.97 -16.39 2.08
CA TYR A 180 -2.45 -15.18 1.44
C TYR A 180 -3.41 -14.00 1.54
N GLY A 181 -4.73 -14.22 1.47
CA GLY A 181 -5.71 -13.18 1.76
C GLY A 181 -5.55 -12.59 3.17
N ALA A 182 -5.36 -13.46 4.18
CA ALA A 182 -5.10 -13.03 5.54
C ALA A 182 -3.73 -12.34 5.69
N LEU A 183 -2.69 -12.80 4.98
CA LEU A 183 -1.36 -12.17 4.96
C LEU A 183 -1.41 -10.74 4.40
N TRP A 184 -2.09 -10.55 3.26
CA TRP A 184 -2.33 -9.22 2.70
C TRP A 184 -3.13 -8.33 3.67
N GLY A 185 -4.12 -8.90 4.36
CA GLY A 185 -4.87 -8.19 5.38
C GLY A 185 -4.00 -7.74 6.56
N SER A 186 -3.06 -8.58 7.02
CA SER A 186 -2.10 -8.21 8.05
C SER A 186 -1.21 -7.03 7.62
N MET A 187 -0.69 -7.06 6.39
CA MET A 187 0.11 -5.99 5.81
C MET A 187 -0.66 -4.68 5.61
N LEU A 188 -1.96 -4.77 5.30
CA LEU A 188 -2.84 -3.61 5.16
C LEU A 188 -2.99 -2.86 6.49
N VAL A 189 -3.23 -3.61 7.58
CA VAL A 189 -3.58 -3.04 8.90
C VAL A 189 -2.35 -2.58 9.69
N SER A 190 -1.22 -3.28 9.60
CA SER A 190 -0.06 -3.02 10.45
C SER A 190 1.24 -2.82 9.66
N PRO A 191 1.85 -1.62 9.68
CA PRO A 191 3.15 -1.38 9.05
C PRO A 191 4.28 -2.26 9.59
N LEU A 192 4.25 -2.57 10.89
CA LEU A 192 5.32 -3.33 11.57
C LEU A 192 5.54 -4.72 10.97
N VAL A 193 4.49 -5.34 10.41
CA VAL A 193 4.58 -6.70 9.86
C VAL A 193 4.82 -6.73 8.36
N ARG A 194 4.84 -5.58 7.68
CA ARG A 194 5.02 -5.52 6.22
C ARG A 194 6.37 -6.05 5.78
N LEU A 195 7.44 -5.76 6.52
CA LEU A 195 8.77 -6.27 6.20
C LEU A 195 8.82 -7.80 6.24
N PRO A 196 8.58 -8.47 7.39
CA PRO A 196 8.61 -9.93 7.43
C PRO A 196 7.61 -10.59 6.48
N ALA A 197 6.41 -10.02 6.29
CA ALA A 197 5.45 -10.55 5.33
C ALA A 197 5.94 -10.44 3.87
N SER A 198 6.54 -9.30 3.51
CA SER A 198 7.09 -9.10 2.16
C SER A 198 8.26 -10.05 1.89
N VAL A 199 9.11 -10.31 2.89
CA VAL A 199 10.21 -11.28 2.80
C VAL A 199 9.65 -12.69 2.59
N PHE A 200 8.62 -13.08 3.35
CA PHE A 200 7.94 -14.37 3.17
C PHE A 200 7.42 -14.54 1.74
N ILE A 201 6.70 -13.54 1.22
CA ILE A 201 6.16 -13.59 -0.15
C ILE A 201 7.31 -13.77 -1.15
N VAL A 202 8.36 -12.94 -1.08
CA VAL A 202 9.50 -12.97 -2.02
C VAL A 202 10.29 -14.27 -1.96
N THR A 203 10.32 -14.93 -0.81
CA THR A 203 11.03 -16.20 -0.60
C THR A 203 10.26 -17.38 -1.18
N HIS A 204 8.93 -17.31 -1.21
CA HIS A 204 8.07 -18.46 -1.54
C HIS A 204 7.33 -18.38 -2.88
N PHE A 205 7.31 -17.22 -3.55
CA PHE A 205 6.84 -17.19 -4.94
C PHE A 205 7.95 -17.71 -5.87
N ASP A 206 7.55 -18.46 -6.91
CA ASP A 206 8.51 -19.00 -7.88
C ASP A 206 8.68 -18.01 -9.04
N ARG A 207 9.87 -17.42 -9.13
CA ARG A 207 10.22 -16.44 -10.18
C ARG A 207 10.22 -17.02 -11.59
N MET A 208 10.29 -18.35 -11.71
CA MET A 208 10.36 -19.05 -12.99
C MET A 208 9.00 -19.45 -13.53
N VAL A 209 7.95 -19.29 -12.72
CA VAL A 209 6.61 -19.77 -13.00
C VAL A 209 5.67 -18.58 -13.25
N SER A 210 4.84 -18.67 -14.27
CA SER A 210 3.83 -17.64 -14.59
C SER A 210 2.84 -17.45 -13.45
N LEU A 211 2.28 -16.24 -13.33
CA LEU A 211 1.25 -15.89 -12.35
C LEU A 211 0.09 -16.89 -12.31
N ARG A 212 -0.30 -17.44 -13.47
CA ARG A 212 -1.40 -18.40 -13.66
C ARG A 212 -1.29 -19.65 -12.79
N GLN A 213 -0.07 -20.11 -12.51
CA GLN A 213 0.16 -21.32 -11.73
C GLN A 213 0.27 -21.04 -10.22
N GLN A 214 0.32 -19.77 -9.82
CA GLN A 214 0.48 -19.32 -8.43
C GLN A 214 -0.59 -18.30 -7.99
N THR A 215 -1.74 -18.27 -8.67
CA THR A 215 -2.86 -17.34 -8.40
C THR A 215 -3.37 -17.38 -6.97
N HIS A 216 -3.17 -18.49 -6.25
CA HIS A 216 -3.50 -18.60 -4.82
C HIS A 216 -2.81 -17.52 -3.96
N MET A 217 -1.67 -16.97 -4.39
CA MET A 217 -0.96 -15.91 -3.64
C MET A 217 -1.67 -14.54 -3.70
N ILE A 218 -2.61 -14.35 -4.62
CA ILE A 218 -3.42 -13.13 -4.71
C ILE A 218 -4.46 -13.10 -3.58
N GLY A 219 -4.92 -14.25 -3.13
CA GLY A 219 -6.05 -14.38 -2.20
C GLY A 219 -7.41 -14.35 -2.91
N TYR A 220 -8.49 -14.22 -2.13
CA TYR A 220 -9.86 -14.12 -2.68
C TYR A 220 -10.26 -12.68 -3.00
N ASP A 221 -9.73 -11.71 -2.25
CA ASP A 221 -10.05 -10.28 -2.40
C ASP A 221 -8.89 -9.54 -3.07
N HIS A 222 -9.02 -9.35 -4.38
CA HIS A 222 -8.07 -8.63 -5.21
C HIS A 222 -7.91 -7.17 -4.76
N GLY A 223 -9.01 -6.52 -4.36
CA GLY A 223 -8.98 -5.12 -3.94
C GLY A 223 -8.22 -4.92 -2.63
N LEU A 224 -8.34 -5.89 -1.70
CA LEU A 224 -7.55 -5.90 -0.47
C LEU A 224 -6.06 -6.11 -0.76
N MET A 225 -5.70 -7.03 -1.67
CA MET A 225 -4.32 -7.23 -2.11
C MET A 225 -3.74 -5.94 -2.71
N VAL A 226 -4.45 -5.32 -3.66
CA VAL A 226 -4.03 -4.07 -4.32
C VAL A 226 -3.79 -2.96 -3.31
N LYS A 227 -4.73 -2.72 -2.37
CA LYS A 227 -4.55 -1.72 -1.31
C LYS A 227 -3.33 -2.01 -0.44
N SER A 228 -3.11 -3.28 -0.09
CA SER A 228 -1.98 -3.71 0.72
C SER A 228 -0.64 -3.50 0.02
N VAL A 229 -0.56 -3.84 -1.28
CA VAL A 229 0.61 -3.57 -2.12
C VAL A 229 0.86 -2.07 -2.24
N CYS A 230 -0.17 -1.26 -2.52
CA CYS A 230 -0.05 0.19 -2.61
C CYS A 230 0.49 0.84 -1.32
N LEU A 231 -0.03 0.45 -0.15
CA LEU A 231 0.50 0.93 1.13
C LEU A 231 1.94 0.49 1.37
N SER A 232 2.29 -0.73 0.95
CA SER A 232 3.63 -1.29 1.13
C SER A 232 4.67 -0.65 0.18
N LEU A 233 4.27 -0.25 -1.03
CA LEU A 233 5.10 0.54 -1.95
C LEU A 233 5.39 1.95 -1.44
N GLN A 234 4.53 2.48 -0.56
CA GLN A 234 4.69 3.79 0.08
C GLN A 234 5.21 3.68 1.52
N ASP A 235 5.60 2.49 1.97
CA ASP A 235 6.02 2.24 3.35
C ASP A 235 7.27 3.04 3.74
N SER A 236 7.42 3.44 5.01
CA SER A 236 8.61 4.17 5.47
C SER A 236 9.90 3.36 5.30
N ASN A 237 9.83 2.03 5.38
CA ASN A 237 10.98 1.15 5.23
C ASN A 237 11.29 0.84 3.75
N VAL A 238 12.51 1.18 3.31
CA VAL A 238 12.99 0.96 1.93
C VAL A 238 12.98 -0.53 1.55
N LEU A 239 13.24 -1.44 2.49
CA LEU A 239 13.26 -2.88 2.22
C LEU A 239 11.87 -3.43 1.87
N VAL A 240 10.81 -2.90 2.50
CA VAL A 240 9.42 -3.24 2.15
C VAL A 240 9.14 -2.82 0.71
N GLN A 241 9.48 -1.58 0.36
CA GLN A 241 9.30 -1.08 -1.01
C GLN A 241 10.08 -1.90 -2.03
N ARG A 242 11.33 -2.29 -1.70
CA ARG A 242 12.17 -3.12 -2.54
C ARG A 242 11.51 -4.48 -2.82
N ASN A 243 11.04 -5.15 -1.78
CA ASN A 243 10.39 -6.44 -1.89
C ASN A 243 9.08 -6.35 -2.68
N MET A 244 8.29 -5.28 -2.48
CA MET A 244 7.06 -5.07 -3.25
C MET A 244 7.31 -4.76 -4.72
N LEU A 245 8.34 -3.98 -5.07
CA LEU A 245 8.73 -3.78 -6.47
C LEU A 245 9.22 -5.09 -7.11
N GLU A 246 9.83 -5.98 -6.32
CA GLU A 246 10.22 -7.31 -6.79
C GLU A 246 9.00 -8.21 -7.04
N VAL A 247 8.01 -8.18 -6.14
CA VAL A 247 6.71 -8.82 -6.36
C VAL A 247 6.04 -8.25 -7.60
N LEU A 248 6.00 -6.93 -7.80
CA LEU A 248 5.46 -6.34 -9.03
C LEU A 248 6.18 -6.84 -10.29
N LEU A 249 7.51 -6.81 -10.29
CA LEU A 249 8.33 -7.20 -11.42
C LEU A 249 8.08 -8.65 -11.89
N TYR A 250 8.01 -9.60 -10.95
CA TYR A 250 7.92 -11.01 -11.29
C TYR A 250 6.49 -11.57 -11.24
N PHE A 251 5.63 -10.98 -10.43
CA PHE A 251 4.28 -11.50 -10.17
C PHE A 251 3.19 -10.69 -10.87
N PHE A 252 3.45 -9.45 -11.31
CA PHE A 252 2.46 -8.60 -11.99
C PHE A 252 3.00 -7.99 -13.29
N PRO A 253 3.48 -8.79 -14.26
CA PRO A 253 3.95 -8.26 -15.55
C PRO A 253 2.79 -7.72 -16.41
N PHE A 254 3.00 -6.55 -17.02
CA PHE A 254 1.97 -5.87 -17.81
C PHE A 254 1.48 -6.72 -18.99
N ALA A 255 2.38 -7.43 -19.67
CA ALA A 255 2.03 -8.26 -20.82
C ALA A 255 1.08 -9.41 -20.45
N GLU A 256 1.25 -10.05 -19.29
CA GLU A 256 0.34 -11.12 -18.85
C GLU A 256 -0.98 -10.57 -18.31
N LEU A 257 -0.96 -9.39 -17.66
CA LEU A 257 -2.16 -8.78 -17.05
C LEU A 257 -3.11 -8.15 -18.07
N LEU A 258 -2.59 -7.71 -19.22
CA LEU A 258 -3.36 -7.02 -20.26
C LEU A 258 -3.64 -7.93 -21.47
N ASP A 259 -3.33 -9.23 -21.40
CA ASP A 259 -3.59 -10.19 -22.47
C ASP A 259 -5.11 -10.40 -22.67
N PRO A 260 -5.69 -10.04 -23.83
CA PRO A 260 -7.12 -10.13 -24.08
C PRO A 260 -7.64 -11.57 -24.28
N VAL A 261 -6.77 -12.57 -24.37
CA VAL A 261 -7.13 -13.94 -24.78
C VAL A 261 -7.64 -14.80 -23.61
N ASP A 262 -7.31 -14.50 -22.35
CA ASP A 262 -7.71 -15.36 -21.22
C ASP A 262 -7.90 -14.58 -19.89
N PRO A 263 -9.14 -14.17 -19.55
CA PRO A 263 -9.45 -13.26 -18.42
C PRO A 263 -9.48 -13.96 -17.06
N THR A 264 -8.66 -14.99 -16.83
CA THR A 264 -8.67 -15.75 -15.56
C THR A 264 -8.05 -15.00 -14.38
N ILE A 265 -7.27 -13.94 -14.64
CA ILE A 265 -6.68 -13.05 -13.63
C ILE A 265 -7.22 -11.63 -13.88
N THR A 266 -8.40 -11.33 -13.34
CA THR A 266 -9.08 -10.04 -13.50
C THR A 266 -8.57 -9.00 -12.50
N ILE A 267 -7.32 -8.56 -12.63
CA ILE A 267 -6.94 -7.27 -12.07
C ILE A 267 -7.47 -6.20 -13.01
N SER A 268 -8.31 -5.29 -12.50
CA SER A 268 -8.83 -4.23 -13.36
C SER A 268 -7.70 -3.30 -13.79
N VAL A 269 -7.82 -2.72 -14.99
CA VAL A 269 -6.86 -1.69 -15.45
C VAL A 269 -6.78 -0.53 -14.44
N ASN A 270 -7.90 -0.20 -13.78
CA ASN A 270 -7.92 0.80 -12.73
C ASN A 270 -7.08 0.41 -11.51
N ASP A 271 -7.16 -0.85 -11.06
CA ASP A 271 -6.32 -1.35 -9.97
C ASP A 271 -4.84 -1.33 -10.35
N LEU A 272 -4.50 -1.77 -11.57
CA LEU A 272 -3.13 -1.69 -12.08
C LEU A 272 -2.62 -0.25 -12.10
N VAL A 273 -3.45 0.70 -12.56
CA VAL A 273 -3.13 2.14 -12.52
C VAL A 273 -2.87 2.61 -11.08
N THR A 274 -3.66 2.17 -10.09
CA THR A 274 -3.39 2.54 -8.69
C THR A 274 -2.07 1.98 -8.17
N MET A 275 -1.70 0.75 -8.56
CA MET A 275 -0.41 0.15 -8.23
C MET A 275 0.75 0.90 -8.89
N VAL A 276 0.61 1.27 -10.16
CA VAL A 276 1.59 2.10 -10.89
C VAL A 276 1.73 3.48 -10.24
N SER A 277 0.63 4.12 -9.83
CA SER A 277 0.67 5.38 -9.09
C SER A 277 1.48 5.25 -7.80
N ALA A 278 1.19 4.22 -6.99
CA ALA A 278 1.91 3.98 -5.73
C ALA A 278 3.40 3.65 -5.97
N ALA A 279 3.71 2.80 -6.95
CA ALA A 279 5.07 2.43 -7.29
C ALA A 279 5.89 3.61 -7.83
N SER A 280 5.29 4.48 -8.63
CA SER A 280 5.95 5.67 -9.18
C SER A 280 6.41 6.61 -8.07
N LEU A 281 5.61 6.76 -7.00
CA LEU A 281 5.97 7.61 -5.86
C LEU A 281 7.21 7.10 -5.11
N ALA A 282 7.58 5.81 -5.21
CA ALA A 282 8.81 5.28 -4.63
C ALA A 282 10.08 5.91 -5.24
N LEU A 283 10.03 6.36 -6.50
CA LEU A 283 11.14 7.02 -7.19
C LEU A 283 11.60 8.31 -6.51
N LEU A 284 10.70 8.98 -5.78
CA LEU A 284 11.01 10.22 -5.08
C LEU A 284 12.04 10.03 -3.96
N ARG A 285 12.30 8.80 -3.52
CA ARG A 285 13.37 8.48 -2.56
C ARG A 285 14.77 8.57 -3.13
N ARG A 286 14.90 8.54 -4.46
CA ARG A 286 16.20 8.52 -5.17
C ARG A 286 17.10 7.33 -4.77
N ASP A 287 16.48 6.20 -4.44
CA ASP A 287 17.19 4.95 -4.17
C ASP A 287 17.41 4.18 -5.48
N MET A 288 18.67 3.89 -5.82
CA MET A 288 19.02 3.24 -7.09
C MET A 288 18.46 1.83 -7.22
N SER A 289 18.34 1.09 -6.11
CA SER A 289 17.82 -0.28 -6.10
C SER A 289 16.31 -0.29 -6.35
N LEU A 290 15.56 0.69 -5.81
CA LEU A 290 14.14 0.88 -6.13
C LEU A 290 13.95 1.32 -7.58
N ASN A 291 14.69 2.34 -8.02
CA ASN A 291 14.60 2.87 -9.38
C ASN A 291 14.86 1.78 -10.42
N ARG A 292 15.89 0.95 -10.24
CA ARG A 292 16.20 -0.16 -11.15
C ARG A 292 15.05 -1.15 -11.27
N ARG A 293 14.39 -1.52 -10.16
CA ARG A 293 13.26 -2.46 -10.17
C ARG A 293 12.01 -1.87 -10.79
N PHE A 294 11.68 -0.62 -10.45
CA PHE A 294 10.54 0.08 -11.05
C PHE A 294 10.69 0.19 -12.57
N TYR A 295 11.85 0.65 -13.06
CA TYR A 295 12.08 0.74 -14.50
C TYR A 295 12.14 -0.62 -15.18
N ALA A 296 12.71 -1.65 -14.54
CA ALA A 296 12.65 -3.01 -15.09
C ALA A 296 11.19 -3.47 -15.25
N TRP A 297 10.33 -3.23 -14.25
CA TRP A 297 8.93 -3.61 -14.31
C TRP A 297 8.15 -2.85 -15.39
N LEU A 298 8.43 -1.55 -15.53
CA LEU A 298 7.75 -0.68 -16.49
C LEU A 298 8.21 -0.92 -17.93
N LEU A 299 9.50 -1.20 -18.14
CA LEU A 299 10.12 -1.17 -19.47
C LEU A 299 10.44 -2.56 -20.04
N THR A 300 10.41 -3.61 -19.22
CA THR A 300 10.86 -4.95 -19.64
C THR A 300 9.94 -6.07 -19.15
N ASP A 301 9.97 -7.19 -19.86
CA ASP A 301 9.14 -8.38 -19.62
C ASP A 301 9.87 -9.42 -18.74
N ILE A 302 9.98 -9.14 -17.44
CA ILE A 302 10.17 -10.16 -16.37
C ILE A 302 11.60 -10.64 -16.05
N LYS A 303 12.62 -10.50 -16.90
CA LYS A 303 13.98 -10.88 -16.47
C LYS A 303 14.86 -9.65 -16.39
N GLY A 304 15.13 -9.18 -15.17
CA GLY A 304 16.21 -8.22 -14.91
C GLY A 304 17.61 -8.69 -15.37
N GLU A 305 17.69 -9.85 -16.03
CA GLU A 305 18.78 -10.32 -16.89
C GLU A 305 18.41 -10.16 -18.36
N MET A 306 19.33 -9.56 -19.11
CA MET A 306 19.36 -9.39 -20.57
C MET A 306 18.65 -10.53 -21.33
N VAL A 307 17.34 -10.39 -21.56
CA VAL A 307 16.63 -11.27 -22.49
C VAL A 307 17.05 -10.84 -23.89
N ALA A 308 17.62 -11.77 -24.64
CA ALA A 308 17.89 -11.58 -26.05
C ALA A 308 16.59 -11.14 -26.76
N PRO A 309 16.66 -10.18 -27.69
CA PRO A 309 15.48 -9.65 -28.36
C PRO A 309 14.63 -10.79 -28.94
N HIS A 310 13.30 -10.69 -28.80
CA HIS A 310 12.38 -11.60 -29.47
C HIS A 310 12.78 -11.75 -30.94
N SER A 311 13.05 -12.99 -31.35
CA SER A 311 13.69 -13.37 -32.63
C SER A 311 12.91 -12.96 -33.89
N THR A 312 11.79 -12.28 -33.78
CA THR A 312 10.89 -11.92 -34.89
C THR A 312 10.47 -10.44 -34.93
N LEU A 313 10.71 -9.62 -33.89
CA LEU A 313 10.08 -8.28 -33.78
C LEU A 313 11.02 -7.14 -33.36
N SER A 314 12.24 -7.41 -32.91
CA SER A 314 13.19 -6.36 -32.52
C SER A 314 14.62 -6.77 -32.83
N THR A 315 15.43 -5.87 -33.39
CA THR A 315 16.85 -6.16 -33.68
C THR A 315 17.78 -5.71 -32.55
N THR A 316 17.33 -4.75 -31.72
CA THR A 316 18.07 -4.23 -30.58
C THR A 316 17.27 -4.28 -29.28
N LEU A 317 17.94 -4.13 -28.13
CA LEU A 317 17.32 -4.07 -26.81
C LEU A 317 16.49 -2.78 -26.62
N GLU A 318 16.93 -1.67 -27.21
CA GLU A 318 16.28 -0.36 -27.12
C GLU A 318 14.95 -0.33 -27.89
N GLU A 319 14.93 -0.94 -29.09
CA GLU A 319 13.70 -1.12 -29.88
C GLU A 319 12.67 -1.97 -29.13
N HIS A 320 13.11 -3.06 -28.51
CA HIS A 320 12.24 -3.94 -27.74
C HIS A 320 11.65 -3.22 -26.52
N THR A 321 12.48 -2.47 -25.81
CA THR A 321 12.08 -1.69 -24.65
C THR A 321 11.04 -0.62 -25.03
N THR A 322 11.28 0.08 -26.13
CA THR A 322 10.37 1.08 -26.67
C THR A 322 9.05 0.47 -27.11
N PHE A 323 9.10 -0.69 -27.78
CA PHE A 323 7.91 -1.43 -28.19
C PHE A 323 7.08 -1.86 -26.97
N TYR A 324 7.69 -2.59 -26.03
CA TYR A 324 7.03 -3.07 -24.83
C TYR A 324 6.37 -1.93 -24.04
N PHE A 325 7.12 -0.84 -23.84
CA PHE A 325 6.62 0.31 -23.10
C PHE A 325 5.38 0.94 -23.77
N ASN A 326 5.44 1.15 -25.09
CA ASN A 326 4.33 1.74 -25.84
C ASN A 326 3.11 0.82 -25.93
N THR A 327 3.30 -0.49 -25.95
CA THR A 327 2.22 -1.47 -26.10
C THR A 327 1.49 -1.75 -24.79
N TYR A 328 2.22 -1.87 -23.67
CA TYR A 328 1.63 -2.42 -22.43
C TYR A 328 1.56 -1.43 -21.26
N SER A 329 2.59 -0.63 -21.03
CA SER A 329 2.72 0.13 -19.78
C SER A 329 2.48 1.63 -19.90
N ARG A 330 2.61 2.20 -21.10
CA ARG A 330 2.54 3.65 -21.34
C ARG A 330 1.23 4.25 -20.85
N ASP A 331 0.10 3.66 -21.23
CA ASP A 331 -1.22 4.22 -20.89
C ASP A 331 -1.49 4.13 -19.39
N CYS A 332 -1.06 3.04 -18.74
CA CYS A 332 -1.12 2.92 -17.28
C CYS A 332 -0.30 4.00 -16.59
N LEU A 333 0.93 4.29 -17.06
CA LEU A 333 1.77 5.34 -16.50
C LEU A 333 1.17 6.74 -16.72
N VAL A 334 0.65 7.02 -17.93
CA VAL A 334 -0.05 8.29 -18.22
C VAL A 334 -1.20 8.47 -17.23
N GLN A 335 -2.08 7.48 -17.09
CA GLN A 335 -3.23 7.58 -16.19
C GLN A 335 -2.80 7.67 -14.73
N ALA A 336 -1.74 6.98 -14.33
CA ALA A 336 -1.18 7.04 -12.99
C ALA A 336 -0.64 8.44 -12.65
N LEU A 337 0.09 9.08 -13.57
CA LEU A 337 0.57 10.46 -13.41
C LEU A 337 -0.58 11.46 -13.36
N ILE A 338 -1.62 11.27 -14.18
CA ILE A 338 -2.84 12.09 -14.13
C ILE A 338 -3.54 11.94 -12.78
N ASN A 339 -3.64 10.73 -12.23
CA ASN A 339 -4.23 10.51 -10.90
C ASN A 339 -3.40 11.18 -9.79
N ILE A 340 -2.07 11.10 -9.85
CA ILE A 340 -1.16 11.76 -8.90
C ILE A 340 -1.28 13.29 -8.98
N LEU A 341 -1.27 13.86 -10.19
CA LEU A 341 -1.48 15.31 -10.41
C LEU A 341 -2.85 15.75 -9.92
N ASN A 342 -3.87 14.90 -10.05
CA ASN A 342 -5.21 15.19 -9.58
C ASN A 342 -5.40 15.04 -8.07
N GLN A 343 -4.45 14.44 -7.34
CA GLN A 343 -4.54 14.15 -5.89
C GLN A 343 -5.79 13.35 -5.50
N LYS A 344 -6.22 12.40 -6.34
CA LYS A 344 -7.45 11.62 -6.10
C LYS A 344 -7.44 10.78 -4.80
N ASP A 345 -6.25 10.48 -4.26
CA ASP A 345 -6.06 9.54 -3.15
C ASP A 345 -5.43 10.17 -1.89
N VAL A 346 -5.30 11.49 -1.82
CA VAL A 346 -4.66 12.20 -0.70
C VAL A 346 -5.64 13.22 -0.14
N GLU A 347 -5.94 13.12 1.16
CA GLU A 347 -6.63 14.22 1.87
C GLU A 347 -5.73 15.46 1.81
N ALA A 348 -6.22 16.50 1.13
CA ALA A 348 -5.46 17.72 0.91
C ALA A 348 -5.29 18.47 2.24
N ASP A 349 -4.13 18.31 2.86
CA ASP A 349 -3.66 19.18 3.94
C ASP A 349 -2.96 20.40 3.31
N PRO A 350 -3.55 21.61 3.37
CA PRO A 350 -2.96 22.81 2.79
C PRO A 350 -1.63 23.22 3.45
N GLU A 351 -1.37 22.75 4.67
CA GLU A 351 -0.12 23.05 5.37
C GLU A 351 1.05 22.20 4.86
N ASN A 352 0.76 21.05 4.25
CA ASN A 352 1.77 20.13 3.76
C ASN A 352 2.10 20.35 2.26
N VAL A 353 2.86 21.42 1.99
CA VAL A 353 3.34 21.79 0.64
C VAL A 353 3.98 20.62 -0.10
N ILE A 354 4.65 19.72 0.62
CA ILE A 354 5.35 18.57 0.06
C ILE A 354 4.40 17.74 -0.82
N GLY A 355 3.12 17.58 -0.42
CA GLY A 355 2.11 16.87 -1.21
C GLY A 355 1.92 17.46 -2.61
N TYR A 356 1.99 18.79 -2.75
CA TYR A 356 1.86 19.52 -4.02
C TYR A 356 3.14 19.53 -4.84
N LEU A 357 4.32 19.35 -4.21
CA LEU A 357 5.61 19.28 -4.91
C LEU A 357 5.87 17.88 -5.49
N ARG A 358 5.37 16.82 -4.85
CA ARG A 358 5.60 15.42 -5.22
C ARG A 358 5.29 15.12 -6.70
N PRO A 359 4.14 15.51 -7.27
CA PRO A 359 3.82 15.21 -8.67
C PRO A 359 4.85 15.79 -9.65
N PHE A 360 5.23 17.07 -9.49
CA PHE A 360 6.20 17.69 -10.38
C PHE A 360 7.60 17.10 -10.23
N ARG A 361 8.04 16.83 -8.98
CA ARG A 361 9.34 16.17 -8.71
C ARG A 361 9.41 14.76 -9.29
N LEU A 362 8.30 14.03 -9.26
CA LEU A 362 8.20 12.70 -9.85
C LEU A 362 8.40 12.78 -11.37
N ILE A 363 7.69 13.69 -12.03
CA ILE A 363 7.81 13.89 -13.47
C ILE A 363 9.25 14.26 -13.85
N VAL A 364 9.90 15.16 -13.11
CA VAL A 364 11.33 15.48 -13.30
C VAL A 364 12.19 14.21 -13.23
N THR A 365 11.96 13.35 -12.25
CA THR A 365 12.74 12.11 -12.05
C THR A 365 12.53 11.10 -13.18
N LEU A 366 11.34 11.09 -13.79
CA LEU A 366 11.02 10.20 -14.91
C LEU A 366 11.64 10.69 -16.23
N LEU A 367 11.84 11.99 -16.41
CA LEU A 367 12.42 12.56 -17.65
C LEU A 367 13.86 12.09 -17.93
N ASP A 368 14.55 11.53 -16.94
CA ASP A 368 15.89 10.96 -17.09
C ASP A 368 15.93 9.73 -18.02
N LYS A 369 14.78 9.17 -18.42
CA LYS A 369 14.68 8.00 -19.32
C LYS A 369 14.21 8.37 -20.72
N PRO A 370 14.86 7.86 -21.79
CA PRO A 370 14.60 8.26 -23.18
C PRO A 370 13.19 7.91 -23.68
N GLU A 371 12.51 6.93 -23.07
CA GLU A 371 11.16 6.49 -23.44
C GLU A 371 10.06 7.40 -22.86
N ILE A 372 10.35 8.14 -21.79
CA ILE A 372 9.39 8.93 -21.02
C ILE A 372 8.97 10.26 -21.68
N PRO A 373 9.79 10.98 -22.47
CA PRO A 373 9.36 12.18 -23.19
C PRO A 373 8.04 12.02 -23.97
N VAL A 374 7.76 10.83 -24.51
CA VAL A 374 6.49 10.54 -25.20
C VAL A 374 5.28 10.64 -24.24
N VAL A 375 5.42 10.22 -22.99
CA VAL A 375 4.40 10.33 -21.93
C VAL A 375 4.08 11.80 -21.64
N MET A 376 5.09 12.69 -21.71
CA MET A 376 4.88 14.11 -21.45
C MET A 376 3.87 14.76 -22.39
N SER A 377 3.81 14.33 -23.65
CA SER A 377 2.82 14.85 -24.61
C SER A 377 1.37 14.62 -24.16
N SER A 378 1.14 13.55 -23.38
CA SER A 378 -0.18 13.22 -22.85
C SER A 378 -0.48 13.93 -21.53
N VAL A 379 0.55 14.24 -20.73
CA VAL A 379 0.40 14.70 -19.35
C VAL A 379 0.62 16.22 -19.19
N LEU A 380 1.28 16.90 -20.13
CA LEU A 380 1.66 18.31 -19.99
C LEU A 380 0.48 19.25 -19.70
N LEU A 381 -0.68 19.01 -20.31
CA LEU A 381 -1.88 19.81 -20.03
C LEU A 381 -2.35 19.65 -18.58
N GLU A 382 -2.30 18.43 -18.06
CA GLU A 382 -2.64 18.12 -16.67
C GLU A 382 -1.61 18.72 -15.70
N VAL A 383 -0.33 18.79 -16.08
CA VAL A 383 0.70 19.51 -15.32
C VAL A 383 0.34 20.99 -15.18
N VAL A 384 -0.06 21.65 -16.27
CA VAL A 384 -0.45 23.06 -16.25
C VAL A 384 -1.72 23.28 -15.42
N ARG A 385 -2.72 22.39 -15.57
CA ARG A 385 -3.97 22.43 -14.77
C ARG A 385 -3.67 22.26 -13.28
N ALA A 386 -2.87 21.25 -12.91
CA ALA A 386 -2.47 21.00 -11.54
C ALA A 386 -1.67 22.17 -10.97
N PHE A 387 -0.72 22.74 -11.72
CA PHE A 387 0.04 23.92 -11.30
C PHE A 387 -0.88 25.09 -10.96
N ARG A 388 -1.82 25.42 -11.85
CA ARG A 388 -2.79 26.50 -11.62
C ARG A 388 -3.65 26.21 -10.38
N ARG A 389 -4.15 24.99 -10.25
CA ARG A 389 -5.00 24.57 -9.13
C ARG A 389 -4.26 24.68 -7.80
N TYR A 390 -3.06 24.11 -7.69
CA TYR A 390 -2.29 24.12 -6.45
C TYR A 390 -1.90 25.53 -6.02
N CYS A 391 -1.50 26.40 -6.96
CA CYS A 391 -1.22 27.79 -6.63
C CYS A 391 -2.45 28.55 -6.11
N ARG A 392 -3.66 28.21 -6.61
CA ARG A 392 -4.92 28.81 -6.14
C ARG A 392 -5.32 28.30 -4.76
N GLU A 393 -5.20 26.99 -4.53
CA GLU A 393 -5.47 26.35 -3.23
C GLU A 393 -4.57 26.94 -2.13
N MET A 394 -3.27 27.14 -2.40
CA MET A 394 -2.34 27.77 -1.43
C MET A 394 -2.70 29.21 -1.06
N VAL A 395 -3.40 29.92 -1.93
CA VAL A 395 -3.83 31.32 -1.70
C VAL A 395 -5.25 31.38 -1.13
N GLY A 396 -5.96 30.26 -1.03
CA GLY A 396 -7.31 30.19 -0.44
C GLY A 396 -8.36 30.89 -1.29
N GLU A 397 -8.32 30.71 -2.62
CA GLU A 397 -9.21 31.45 -3.52
C GLU A 397 -10.70 31.10 -3.30
N ASP A 398 -11.04 29.88 -2.87
CA ASP A 398 -12.45 29.50 -2.60
C ASP A 398 -13.07 30.26 -1.42
N THR A 399 -12.26 30.73 -0.45
CA THR A 399 -12.69 31.63 0.62
C THR A 399 -12.70 33.11 0.19
N ILE A 400 -12.07 33.44 -0.95
CA ILE A 400 -11.85 34.82 -1.43
C ILE A 400 -12.67 35.12 -2.71
N ALA A 401 -13.27 34.11 -3.35
CA ALA A 401 -14.05 34.23 -4.58
C ALA A 401 -15.28 35.16 -4.47
N GLY A 402 -15.69 35.53 -3.25
CA GLY A 402 -16.67 36.60 -3.03
C GLY A 402 -16.16 38.03 -3.33
N ALA A 403 -14.85 38.22 -3.55
CA ALA A 403 -14.22 39.55 -3.61
C ALA A 403 -13.69 39.98 -4.98
N GLY A 404 -13.87 39.20 -6.06
CA GLY A 404 -13.55 39.65 -7.43
C GLY A 404 -12.13 40.22 -7.60
N LEU A 405 -11.09 39.48 -7.22
CA LEU A 405 -9.71 39.92 -7.40
C LEU A 405 -9.33 39.96 -8.89
N SER A 406 -8.68 41.04 -9.33
CA SER A 406 -8.11 41.09 -10.69
C SER A 406 -6.91 40.14 -10.81
N GLY A 407 -6.67 39.59 -12.01
CA GLY A 407 -5.56 38.66 -12.23
C GLY A 407 -4.16 39.20 -11.85
N ASN A 408 -3.97 40.53 -11.82
CA ASN A 408 -2.72 41.16 -11.34
C ASN A 408 -2.54 41.01 -9.82
N GLN A 409 -3.62 41.13 -9.05
CA GLN A 409 -3.61 40.99 -7.60
C GLN A 409 -3.48 39.53 -7.16
N LEU A 410 -4.04 38.59 -7.92
CA LEU A 410 -3.86 37.16 -7.69
C LEU A 410 -2.41 36.74 -7.94
N ALA A 411 -1.81 37.23 -9.03
CA ALA A 411 -0.41 36.93 -9.36
C ALA A 411 0.60 37.49 -8.35
N SER A 412 0.32 38.65 -7.73
CA SER A 412 1.16 39.19 -6.65
C SER A 412 1.02 38.37 -5.36
N LYS A 413 -0.21 38.02 -4.96
CA LYS A 413 -0.46 37.17 -3.78
C LYS A 413 0.18 35.79 -3.90
N ILE A 414 0.12 35.17 -5.08
CA ILE A 414 0.79 33.89 -5.36
C ILE A 414 2.32 34.02 -5.16
N LYS A 415 2.92 35.14 -5.58
CA LYS A 415 4.38 35.33 -5.43
C LYS A 415 4.80 35.61 -3.99
N GLU A 416 3.96 36.27 -3.21
CA GLU A 416 4.21 36.60 -1.81
C GLU A 416 4.02 35.38 -0.88
N ASN A 417 3.17 34.42 -1.27
CA ASN A 417 2.95 33.19 -0.53
C ASN A 417 4.16 32.24 -0.64
N LYS A 418 4.77 31.87 0.50
CA LYS A 418 5.94 30.99 0.57
C LYS A 418 5.70 29.63 -0.10
N ASN A 419 4.56 29.00 0.16
CA ASN A 419 4.22 27.67 -0.34
C ASN A 419 4.00 27.68 -1.86
N ALA A 420 3.26 28.68 -2.35
CA ALA A 420 3.06 28.87 -3.79
C ALA A 420 4.38 29.19 -4.52
N SER A 421 5.28 29.94 -3.88
CA SER A 421 6.64 30.18 -4.41
C SER A 421 7.46 28.89 -4.56
N GLU A 422 7.36 27.95 -3.61
CA GLU A 422 8.01 26.63 -3.72
C GLU A 422 7.44 25.77 -4.85
N ILE A 423 6.12 25.83 -5.08
CA ILE A 423 5.47 25.18 -6.22
C ILE A 423 6.00 25.77 -7.54
N ILE A 424 6.03 27.11 -7.67
CA ILE A 424 6.56 27.79 -8.86
C ILE A 424 8.01 27.37 -9.14
N LYS A 425 8.87 27.36 -8.10
CA LYS A 425 10.26 26.91 -8.25
C LYS A 425 10.33 25.48 -8.76
N THR A 426 9.49 24.58 -8.24
CA THR A 426 9.48 23.18 -8.64
C THR A 426 8.99 22.98 -10.08
N VAL A 427 7.96 23.71 -10.50
CA VAL A 427 7.49 23.69 -11.89
C VAL A 427 8.52 24.31 -12.84
N ASN A 428 9.22 25.37 -12.44
CA ASN A 428 10.30 25.93 -13.24
C ASN A 428 11.45 24.93 -13.44
N MET A 429 11.80 24.15 -12.41
CA MET A 429 12.77 23.04 -12.57
C MET A 429 12.27 22.01 -13.58
N LEU A 430 10.98 21.64 -13.52
CA LEU A 430 10.38 20.74 -14.50
C LEU A 430 10.48 21.27 -15.93
N VAL A 431 10.05 22.52 -16.16
CA VAL A 431 10.13 23.15 -17.48
C VAL A 431 11.58 23.23 -17.97
N SER A 432 12.53 23.52 -17.07
CA SER A 432 13.96 23.60 -17.41
C SER A 432 14.58 22.24 -17.75
N SER A 433 14.05 21.15 -17.20
CA SER A 433 14.48 19.79 -17.53
C SER A 433 13.93 19.27 -18.86
N MET A 434 12.97 19.97 -19.47
CA MET A 434 12.40 19.61 -20.76
C MET A 434 13.21 20.24 -21.91
N ASN A 435 13.31 19.52 -23.04
CA ASN A 435 13.89 20.09 -24.26
C ASN A 435 12.98 21.23 -24.78
N SER A 436 13.54 22.42 -24.99
CA SER A 436 12.83 23.60 -25.50
C SER A 436 12.23 23.38 -26.88
N GLU A 437 12.92 22.63 -27.76
CA GLU A 437 12.41 22.31 -29.10
C GLU A 437 11.18 21.41 -29.03
N TYR A 438 11.20 20.42 -28.12
CA TYR A 438 10.06 19.54 -27.88
C TYR A 438 8.84 20.30 -27.33
N LEU A 439 9.04 21.23 -26.39
CA LEU A 439 7.97 22.09 -25.88
C LEU A 439 7.35 22.93 -26.99
N TRP A 440 8.18 23.49 -27.87
CA TRP A 440 7.71 24.25 -29.03
C TRP A 440 6.93 23.41 -30.00
N GLU A 441 7.46 22.26 -30.40
CA GLU A 441 6.79 21.34 -31.30
C GLU A 441 5.45 20.87 -30.72
N TYR A 442 5.40 20.57 -29.42
CA TYR A 442 4.16 20.19 -28.73
C TYR A 442 3.13 21.32 -28.72
N MET A 443 3.53 22.53 -28.35
CA MET A 443 2.63 23.70 -28.34
C MET A 443 2.10 24.01 -29.74
N THR A 444 2.98 23.97 -30.74
CA THR A 444 2.63 24.13 -32.16
C THR A 444 1.69 23.03 -32.62
N ARG A 445 1.97 21.75 -32.30
CA ARG A 445 1.08 20.63 -32.63
C ARG A 445 -0.28 20.76 -31.96
N ARG A 446 -0.36 21.15 -30.68
CA ARG A 446 -1.65 21.35 -30.00
C ARG A 446 -2.44 22.50 -30.61
N PHE A 447 -1.76 23.60 -30.91
CA PHE A 447 -2.32 24.73 -31.64
C PHE A 447 -2.82 24.31 -33.02
N CYS A 448 -2.02 23.59 -33.81
CA CYS A 448 -2.42 23.02 -35.09
C CYS A 448 -3.56 22.01 -34.92
N THR A 449 -3.61 21.16 -33.90
CA THR A 449 -4.75 20.22 -33.73
C THR A 449 -6.03 20.91 -33.30
N SER A 450 -5.95 22.08 -32.63
CA SER A 450 -7.13 22.93 -32.40
C SER A 450 -7.62 23.64 -33.67
N LEU A 451 -6.83 23.58 -34.75
CA LEU A 451 -7.08 24.16 -36.07
C LEU A 451 -7.11 23.00 -37.10
N LYS A 452 -8.27 22.35 -37.32
CA LYS A 452 -8.42 21.14 -38.19
C LYS A 452 -7.50 21.06 -39.43
N PRO A 453 -7.09 19.84 -39.88
CA PRO A 453 -5.96 19.59 -40.79
C PRO A 453 -6.28 19.78 -42.28
N GLU A 454 -6.94 20.87 -42.67
CA GLU A 454 -7.05 21.26 -44.07
C GLU A 454 -6.52 22.69 -44.20
N LEU A 455 -5.74 22.92 -45.26
CA LEU A 455 -5.24 24.23 -45.70
C LEU A 455 -3.97 24.76 -45.03
N HIS A 456 -2.85 24.17 -45.45
CA HIS A 456 -1.49 24.61 -45.10
C HIS A 456 -1.03 25.92 -45.78
N VAL A 457 -1.87 26.62 -46.57
CA VAL A 457 -1.42 27.76 -47.42
C VAL A 457 -2.18 29.08 -47.16
N ASP A 458 -3.39 29.06 -46.61
CA ASP A 458 -4.22 30.27 -46.41
C ASP A 458 -4.10 30.89 -45.00
N ILE A 459 -3.25 30.29 -44.14
CA ILE A 459 -3.13 30.61 -42.71
C ILE A 459 -2.75 32.08 -42.45
N GLN A 460 -1.97 32.70 -43.33
CA GLN A 460 -1.49 34.07 -43.13
C GLN A 460 -2.45 35.16 -43.67
N SER A 461 -3.30 34.87 -44.65
CA SER A 461 -4.04 35.90 -45.39
C SER A 461 -5.54 35.96 -45.05
N GLN A 462 -6.18 34.84 -44.71
CA GLN A 462 -7.62 34.79 -44.43
C GLN A 462 -7.96 34.32 -43.01
N PHE A 463 -7.17 33.41 -42.43
CA PHE A 463 -7.49 32.81 -41.14
C PHE A 463 -7.01 33.60 -39.92
N LEU A 464 -6.01 34.48 -40.03
CA LEU A 464 -5.62 35.35 -38.89
C LEU A 464 -6.74 36.36 -38.52
N PRO A 465 -7.41 37.02 -39.49
CA PRO A 465 -8.59 37.86 -39.21
C PRO A 465 -9.80 37.06 -38.71
N GLU A 466 -10.08 35.88 -39.27
CA GLU A 466 -11.16 35.00 -38.78
C GLU A 466 -10.85 34.42 -37.40
N MET A 467 -9.59 34.12 -37.10
CA MET A 467 -9.10 33.70 -35.77
C MET A 467 -9.28 34.81 -34.75
N LEU A 468 -8.91 36.05 -35.07
CA LEU A 468 -9.17 37.21 -34.20
C LEU A 468 -10.68 37.44 -34.02
N SER A 469 -11.47 37.27 -35.08
CA SER A 469 -12.94 37.35 -35.02
C SER A 469 -13.55 36.27 -34.13
N THR A 470 -13.09 35.03 -34.24
CA THR A 470 -13.59 33.89 -33.45
C THR A 470 -13.15 33.98 -31.99
N MET A 471 -11.90 34.41 -31.74
CA MET A 471 -11.41 34.74 -30.39
C MET A 471 -12.22 35.90 -29.79
N LEU A 472 -12.51 36.96 -30.55
CA LEU A 472 -13.36 38.06 -30.13
C LEU A 472 -14.81 37.62 -29.87
N GLN A 473 -15.36 36.69 -30.66
CA GLN A 473 -16.69 36.12 -30.44
C GLN A 473 -16.74 35.18 -29.22
N THR A 474 -15.69 34.39 -28.96
CA THR A 474 -15.59 33.58 -27.73
C THR A 474 -15.34 34.43 -26.50
N LEU A 475 -14.56 35.50 -26.62
CA LEU A 475 -14.41 36.52 -25.58
C LEU A 475 -15.74 37.23 -25.33
N HIS A 476 -16.47 37.61 -26.38
CA HIS A 476 -17.78 38.24 -26.29
C HIS A 476 -18.81 37.32 -25.61
N SER A 477 -18.79 36.01 -25.87
CA SER A 477 -19.69 35.04 -25.22
C SER A 477 -19.32 34.73 -23.75
N HIS A 478 -18.12 35.11 -23.31
CA HIS A 478 -17.63 34.93 -21.93
C HIS A 478 -17.32 36.26 -21.23
N MET A 479 -17.72 37.40 -21.83
CA MET A 479 -17.41 38.75 -21.35
C MET A 479 -18.03 39.07 -19.98
N ASP A 480 -19.06 38.34 -19.57
CA ASP A 480 -19.65 38.44 -18.23
C ASP A 480 -18.80 37.77 -17.14
N THR A 481 -17.77 36.99 -17.54
CA THR A 481 -16.91 36.19 -16.64
C THR A 481 -15.41 36.52 -16.74
N VAL A 482 -14.99 37.28 -17.75
CA VAL A 482 -13.58 37.59 -18.01
C VAL A 482 -13.39 39.11 -17.95
N SER A 483 -12.61 39.60 -16.99
CA SER A 483 -12.32 41.02 -16.88
C SER A 483 -11.34 41.49 -17.98
N LEU A 484 -11.42 42.76 -18.38
CA LEU A 484 -10.47 43.39 -19.32
C LEU A 484 -9.01 43.21 -18.86
N GLU A 485 -8.80 43.10 -17.55
CA GLU A 485 -7.50 42.94 -16.93
C GLU A 485 -6.94 41.52 -17.11
N ASP A 486 -7.78 40.48 -17.01
CA ASP A 486 -7.41 39.07 -17.22
C ASP A 486 -7.05 38.80 -18.68
N PHE A 487 -7.76 39.45 -19.60
CA PHE A 487 -7.45 39.40 -21.02
C PHE A 487 -6.11 40.07 -21.33
N THR A 488 -5.89 41.25 -20.77
CA THR A 488 -4.64 42.01 -20.95
C THR A 488 -3.44 41.27 -20.36
N GLN A 489 -3.61 40.59 -19.21
CA GLN A 489 -2.57 39.77 -18.62
C GLN A 489 -2.26 38.51 -19.41
N SER A 490 -3.27 37.84 -19.94
CA SER A 490 -3.10 36.63 -20.75
C SER A 490 -2.33 36.97 -22.03
N LEU A 491 -2.69 38.08 -22.70
CA LEU A 491 -1.95 38.58 -23.85
C LEU A 491 -0.53 39.01 -23.50
N ARG A 492 -0.32 39.71 -22.37
CA ARG A 492 1.03 40.06 -21.91
C ARG A 492 1.85 38.83 -21.54
N ALA A 493 1.25 37.78 -20.99
CA ALA A 493 1.94 36.53 -20.65
C ALA A 493 2.35 35.80 -21.94
N CYS A 494 1.46 35.66 -22.91
CA CYS A 494 1.78 35.14 -24.23
C CYS A 494 2.90 35.96 -24.89
N PHE A 495 2.80 37.30 -24.90
CA PHE A 495 3.80 38.18 -25.49
C PHE A 495 5.15 38.14 -24.76
N LYS A 496 5.16 37.97 -23.43
CA LYS A 496 6.37 37.92 -22.59
C LYS A 496 7.05 36.55 -22.62
N VAL A 497 6.30 35.50 -22.93
CA VAL A 497 6.82 34.17 -23.29
C VAL A 497 7.41 34.23 -24.70
N LEU A 498 6.70 34.84 -25.66
CA LEU A 498 7.18 35.05 -27.03
C LEU A 498 8.43 35.94 -27.09
N SER A 499 8.55 36.98 -26.25
CA SER A 499 9.68 37.92 -26.28
C SER A 499 10.93 37.46 -25.52
N LYS A 500 10.83 36.39 -24.72
CA LYS A 500 11.96 35.78 -24.02
C LYS A 500 12.65 34.68 -24.81
N ILE A 501 12.13 34.35 -25.99
CA ILE A 501 12.65 33.31 -26.84
C ILE A 501 13.31 34.01 -28.00
N GLN A 502 14.65 34.07 -27.98
CA GLN A 502 15.40 34.47 -29.16
C GLN A 502 15.13 33.43 -30.23
N MET A 503 14.44 33.84 -31.30
CA MET A 503 14.40 33.06 -32.53
C MET A 503 15.84 32.92 -33.06
N PRO A 504 16.24 31.75 -33.58
CA PRO A 504 17.46 31.64 -34.38
C PRO A 504 17.41 32.51 -35.63
#